data_AF-A0A174BY50-F1
#
_entry.id   AF-A0A174BY50-F1
#
_cell.length_a   1.000
_cell.length_b   1.000
_cell.length_c   1.000
_cell.angle_alpha   90.00
_cell.angle_beta   90.00
_cell.angle_gamma   90.00
#
_symmetry.space_group_name_H-M   'P 1'
#
loop_
_entity.id
_entity.type
_entity.pdbx_description
1 polymer ?
#
loop_
_entity_poly.entity_id
_entity_poly.type
_entity_poly.pdbx_seq_one_letter_code
_entity_poly.pdbx_strand_id
1 'polypeptide(L)'
;MSFGNRLKEARKKARLTQQDMATRLKTTPQNYAQYERGVRKPKKETLAKISEVLGIGYTYAQNGEPYFHCFVDTVSNPKYAENESFNKRQYNDAMSCITDGKIVIPVRKQTPESITEREQEEKELDFINKMDKLGMKLNDSGQDKAIEQVELLTKIPEYQKDKE
;
A
#
# COMPACT_ATOMS: atom_id res chain seq x y z
N MET A 1 0.78 -16.62 1.13
CA MET A 1 1.63 -16.71 -0.08
C MET A 1 3.00 -16.09 0.24
N SER A 2 3.96 -16.00 -0.70
CA SER A 2 5.34 -15.57 -0.39
C SER A 2 5.84 -14.50 -1.37
N PHE A 3 6.82 -13.72 -0.93
CA PHE A 3 7.50 -12.72 -1.78
C PHE A 3 7.98 -13.30 -3.13
N GLY A 4 8.49 -14.54 -3.14
CA GLY A 4 8.97 -15.18 -4.36
C GLY A 4 7.89 -15.37 -5.43
N ASN A 5 6.66 -15.68 -5.01
CA ASN A 5 5.51 -15.75 -5.91
C ASN A 5 5.15 -14.37 -6.46
N ARG A 6 5.13 -13.33 -5.61
CA ARG A 6 4.89 -11.94 -6.03
C ARG A 6 5.89 -11.48 -7.08
N LEU A 7 7.18 -11.77 -6.88
CA LEU A 7 8.24 -11.49 -7.84
C LEU A 7 8.04 -12.24 -9.17
N LYS A 8 7.68 -13.53 -9.11
CA LYS A 8 7.43 -14.34 -10.31
C LYS A 8 6.26 -13.81 -11.13
N GLU A 9 5.19 -13.36 -10.48
CA GLU A 9 4.05 -12.73 -11.15
C GLU A 9 4.46 -11.43 -11.84
N ALA A 10 5.19 -10.56 -11.12
CA ALA A 10 5.69 -9.30 -11.66
C ALA A 10 6.57 -9.53 -12.90
N ARG A 11 7.48 -10.51 -12.86
CA ARG A 11 8.29 -10.90 -14.02
C ARG A 11 7.46 -11.38 -15.20
N LYS A 12 6.47 -12.23 -14.96
CA LYS A 12 5.56 -12.72 -16.02
C LYS A 12 4.77 -11.59 -16.65
N LYS A 13 4.32 -10.60 -15.85
CA LYS A 13 3.64 -9.41 -16.35
C LYS A 13 4.54 -8.58 -17.27
N ALA A 14 5.82 -8.46 -16.94
CA ALA A 14 6.84 -7.83 -17.79
C ALA A 14 7.26 -8.68 -19.00
N ARG A 15 6.74 -9.92 -19.15
CA ARG A 15 7.09 -10.87 -20.21
C ARG A 15 8.58 -11.21 -20.30
N LEU A 16 9.27 -11.19 -19.15
CA LEU A 16 10.71 -11.50 -19.07
C LEU A 16 10.94 -12.95 -18.60
N THR A 17 12.01 -13.59 -19.07
CA THR A 17 12.46 -14.88 -18.53
C THR A 17 13.33 -14.70 -17.28
N GLN A 18 13.58 -15.78 -16.53
CA GLN A 18 14.52 -15.73 -15.41
C GLN A 18 15.95 -15.41 -15.89
N GLN A 19 16.30 -15.85 -17.10
CA GLN A 19 17.57 -15.54 -17.74
C GLN A 19 17.67 -14.04 -18.04
N ASP A 20 16.63 -13.43 -18.61
CA ASP A 20 16.62 -12.00 -18.93
C ASP A 20 16.77 -11.14 -17.67
N MET A 21 16.04 -11.49 -16.61
CA MET A 21 16.15 -10.83 -15.31
C MET A 21 17.58 -10.93 -14.77
N ALA A 22 18.17 -12.13 -14.80
CA ALA A 22 19.52 -12.35 -14.30
C ALA A 22 20.57 -11.54 -15.08
N THR A 23 20.49 -11.55 -16.42
CA THR A 23 21.37 -10.77 -17.30
C THR A 23 21.26 -9.27 -17.00
N ARG A 24 20.03 -8.73 -16.90
CA ARG A 24 19.82 -7.30 -16.62
C ARG A 24 20.24 -6.89 -15.21
N LEU A 25 20.08 -7.77 -14.23
CA LEU A 25 20.53 -7.56 -12.85
C LEU A 25 22.03 -7.83 -12.64
N LYS A 26 22.76 -8.23 -13.70
CA LYS A 26 24.17 -8.63 -13.65
C LYS A 26 24.41 -9.71 -12.58
N THR A 27 23.55 -10.72 -12.55
CA THR A 27 23.62 -11.86 -11.62
C THR A 27 23.43 -13.18 -12.37
N THR A 28 23.57 -14.31 -11.67
CA THR A 28 23.36 -15.62 -12.27
C THR A 28 21.87 -16.01 -12.25
N PRO A 29 21.39 -16.76 -13.26
CA PRO A 29 20.01 -17.28 -13.29
C PRO A 29 19.63 -18.07 -12.04
N GLN A 30 20.59 -18.84 -11.50
CA GLN A 30 20.43 -19.62 -10.28
C GLN A 30 20.19 -18.71 -9.06
N ASN A 31 20.94 -17.59 -8.95
CA ASN A 31 20.75 -16.64 -7.87
C ASN A 31 19.38 -15.94 -7.98
N TYR A 32 18.97 -15.54 -9.18
CA TYR A 32 17.63 -14.95 -9.38
C TYR A 32 16.51 -15.96 -9.05
N ALA A 33 16.65 -17.22 -9.48
CA ALA A 33 15.68 -18.28 -9.18
C ALA A 33 15.57 -18.60 -7.68
N GLN A 34 16.61 -18.34 -6.87
CA GLN A 34 16.52 -18.45 -5.41
C GLN A 34 15.58 -17.40 -4.81
N TYR A 35 15.47 -16.21 -5.41
CA TYR A 35 14.50 -15.19 -4.97
C TYR A 35 13.06 -15.63 -5.25
N GLU A 36 12.77 -16.12 -6.47
CA GLU A 36 11.42 -16.59 -6.82
C GLU A 36 10.98 -17.82 -6.01
N ARG A 37 11.92 -18.67 -5.58
CA ARG A 37 11.63 -19.80 -4.69
C ARG A 37 11.51 -19.42 -3.22
N GLY A 38 11.82 -18.16 -2.85
CA GLY A 38 11.82 -17.71 -1.46
C GLY A 38 12.99 -18.24 -0.62
N VAL A 39 13.97 -18.90 -1.23
CA VAL A 39 15.18 -19.42 -0.55
C VAL A 39 16.07 -18.27 -0.09
N ARG A 40 16.12 -17.18 -0.85
CA ARG A 40 16.82 -15.95 -0.48
C ARG A 40 15.89 -14.75 -0.56
N LYS A 41 16.03 -13.82 0.38
CA LYS A 41 15.41 -12.50 0.30
C LYS A 41 16.38 -11.49 -0.33
N PRO A 42 16.00 -10.77 -1.40
CA PRO A 42 16.85 -9.73 -1.98
C PRO A 42 17.02 -8.54 -1.02
N LYS A 43 18.19 -7.89 -1.08
CA LYS A 43 18.43 -6.64 -0.34
C LYS A 43 17.62 -5.49 -0.95
N LYS A 44 17.45 -4.40 -0.19
CA LYS A 44 16.74 -3.19 -0.66
C LYS A 44 17.28 -2.65 -1.99
N GLU A 45 18.60 -2.59 -2.14
CA GLU A 45 19.24 -2.16 -3.40
C GLU A 45 18.91 -3.09 -4.57
N THR A 46 18.89 -4.40 -4.32
CA THR A 46 18.54 -5.39 -5.35
C THR A 46 17.06 -5.30 -5.73
N LEU A 47 16.17 -5.03 -4.76
CA LEU A 47 14.75 -4.78 -5.00
C LEU A 47 14.53 -3.57 -5.91
N ALA A 48 15.25 -2.47 -5.67
CA ALA A 48 15.19 -1.29 -6.53
C ALA A 48 15.64 -1.58 -7.98
N LYS A 49 16.71 -2.35 -8.16
CA LYS A 49 17.13 -2.79 -9.50
C LYS A 49 16.11 -3.71 -10.16
N ILE A 50 15.48 -4.60 -9.39
CA ILE A 50 14.41 -5.47 -9.89
C ILE A 50 13.23 -4.64 -10.38
N SER A 51 12.78 -3.65 -9.61
CA SER A 51 11.65 -2.80 -10.00
C SER A 51 11.96 -1.98 -11.24
N GLU A 52 13.19 -1.45 -11.35
CA GLU A 52 13.67 -0.74 -12.53
C GLU A 52 13.66 -1.62 -13.78
N VAL A 53 14.19 -2.84 -13.69
CA VAL A 53 14.20 -3.80 -14.81
C VAL A 53 12.78 -4.21 -15.24
N LEU A 54 11.86 -4.32 -14.28
CA LEU A 54 10.47 -4.68 -14.53
C LEU A 54 9.62 -3.50 -15.04
N GLY A 55 10.09 -2.26 -14.89
CA GLY A 55 9.35 -1.06 -15.26
C GLY A 55 8.10 -0.82 -14.39
N ILE A 56 8.15 -1.23 -13.12
CA ILE A 56 7.04 -1.10 -12.16
C ILE A 56 7.55 -0.53 -10.84
N GLY A 57 6.66 0.01 -10.02
CA GLY A 57 6.97 0.45 -8.66
C GLY A 57 7.05 -0.72 -7.68
N TYR A 58 7.72 -0.48 -6.55
CA TYR A 58 7.64 -1.35 -5.38
C TYR A 58 7.48 -0.52 -4.12
N THR A 59 6.78 -1.08 -3.14
CA THR A 59 6.65 -0.48 -1.81
C THR A 59 6.51 -1.59 -0.77
N TYR A 60 6.33 -1.20 0.49
CA TYR A 60 6.18 -2.11 1.62
C TYR A 60 4.76 -2.05 2.13
N ALA A 61 4.20 -3.21 2.45
CA ALA A 61 2.94 -3.27 3.15
C ALA A 61 3.16 -2.99 4.65
N GLN A 62 2.09 -2.80 5.42
CA GLN A 62 2.17 -2.43 6.84
C GLN A 62 2.98 -3.43 7.69
N ASN A 63 3.03 -4.70 7.27
CA ASN A 63 3.83 -5.76 7.90
C ASN A 63 5.31 -5.80 7.47
N GLY A 64 5.75 -4.85 6.64
CA GLY A 64 7.12 -4.77 6.13
C GLY A 64 7.42 -5.71 4.95
N GLU A 65 6.45 -6.47 4.45
CA GLU A 65 6.65 -7.31 3.27
C GLU A 65 6.60 -6.47 1.98
N PRO A 66 7.60 -6.59 1.09
CA PRO A 66 7.62 -5.84 -0.16
C PRO A 66 6.63 -6.42 -1.17
N TYR A 67 6.01 -5.55 -1.96
CA TYR A 67 5.15 -5.90 -3.08
C TYR A 67 5.34 -4.94 -4.25
N PHE A 68 4.97 -5.40 -5.44
CA PHE A 68 5.11 -4.63 -6.67
C PHE A 68 3.77 -4.01 -7.07
N HIS A 69 3.81 -2.83 -7.69
CA HIS A 69 2.62 -2.16 -8.19
C HIS A 69 2.91 -1.45 -9.51
N CYS A 70 1.95 -1.44 -10.42
CA CYS A 70 1.94 -0.58 -11.58
C CYS A 70 1.41 0.80 -11.21
N PHE A 71 1.94 1.84 -11.85
CA PHE A 71 1.36 3.18 -11.76
C PHE A 71 0.00 3.17 -12.47
N VAL A 72 -1.03 3.62 -11.75
CA VAL A 72 -2.39 3.78 -12.24
C VAL A 72 -2.84 5.19 -11.88
N ASP A 73 -3.64 5.81 -12.74
CA ASP A 73 -4.21 7.13 -12.47
C ASP A 73 -5.24 7.03 -11.32
N THR A 74 -5.49 8.16 -10.64
CA THR A 74 -6.46 8.22 -9.54
C THR A 74 -7.91 8.10 -10.01
N VAL A 75 -8.17 8.32 -11.30
CA VAL A 75 -9.49 8.21 -11.92
C VAL A 75 -9.65 6.82 -12.53
N SER A 76 -10.74 6.13 -12.17
CA SER A 76 -11.05 4.80 -12.70
C SER A 76 -11.11 4.84 -14.22
N ASN A 77 -10.21 4.09 -14.86
CA ASN A 77 -10.11 4.01 -16.32
C ASN A 77 -10.05 2.53 -16.73
N PRO A 78 -10.97 2.05 -17.60
CA PRO A 78 -10.98 0.66 -18.08
C PRO A 78 -9.63 0.20 -18.65
N LYS A 79 -8.82 1.12 -19.19
CA LYS A 79 -7.47 0.85 -19.69
C LYS A 79 -6.52 0.28 -18.64
N TYR A 80 -6.75 0.56 -17.36
CA TYR A 80 -5.88 0.13 -16.25
C TYR A 80 -6.49 -0.96 -15.38
N ALA A 81 -7.64 -1.52 -15.72
CA ALA A 81 -8.32 -2.55 -14.92
C ALA A 81 -7.40 -3.75 -14.59
N GLU A 82 -6.55 -4.16 -15.55
CA GLU A 82 -5.56 -5.22 -15.33
C GLU A 82 -4.45 -4.84 -14.35
N ASN A 83 -4.03 -3.57 -14.36
CA ASN A 83 -3.00 -3.04 -13.47
C ASN A 83 -3.56 -2.90 -12.05
N GLU A 84 -4.78 -2.41 -11.90
CA GLU A 84 -5.48 -2.36 -10.61
C GLU A 84 -5.66 -3.77 -10.02
N SER A 85 -6.09 -4.73 -10.85
CA SER A 85 -6.25 -6.13 -10.44
C SER A 85 -4.92 -6.76 -10.03
N PHE A 86 -3.82 -6.44 -10.72
CA PHE A 86 -2.47 -6.84 -10.34
C PHE A 86 -2.05 -6.22 -9.01
N ASN A 87 -2.21 -4.90 -8.84
CA ASN A 87 -1.85 -4.17 -7.62
C ASN A 87 -2.59 -4.73 -6.39
N LYS A 88 -3.92 -4.95 -6.52
CA LYS A 88 -4.75 -5.52 -5.46
C LYS A 88 -4.27 -6.92 -5.06
N ARG A 89 -3.96 -7.79 -6.03
CA ARG A 89 -3.43 -9.14 -5.74
C ARG A 89 -2.08 -9.09 -5.03
N GLN A 90 -1.17 -8.24 -5.49
CA GLN A 90 0.17 -8.08 -4.89
C GLN A 90 0.09 -7.60 -3.43
N TYR A 91 -0.77 -6.62 -3.16
CA TYR A 91 -1.00 -6.09 -1.82
C TYR A 91 -1.64 -7.14 -0.89
N ASN A 92 -2.73 -7.76 -1.34
CA ASN A 92 -3.44 -8.77 -0.54
C ASN A 92 -2.54 -9.96 -0.20
N ASP A 93 -1.72 -10.41 -1.15
CA ASP A 93 -0.73 -11.46 -0.95
C ASP A 93 0.31 -11.06 0.12
N ALA A 94 0.86 -9.84 0.03
CA ALA A 94 1.79 -9.32 1.02
C ALA A 94 1.19 -9.26 2.42
N MET A 95 -0.09 -8.88 2.55
CA MET A 95 -0.80 -8.84 3.83
C MET A 95 -1.15 -10.23 4.37
N SER A 96 -1.45 -11.20 3.50
CA SER A 96 -1.84 -12.56 3.91
C SER A 96 -0.66 -13.44 4.38
N CYS A 97 0.59 -12.94 4.35
CA CYS A 97 1.79 -13.71 4.69
C CYS A 97 1.95 -13.99 6.20
N ILE A 98 1.00 -13.56 7.05
CA ILE A 98 1.06 -13.82 8.49
C ILE A 98 0.56 -15.25 8.78
N THR A 99 1.51 -16.17 8.92
CA THR A 99 1.40 -17.38 9.75
C THR A 99 2.69 -17.50 10.53
N ASP A 100 2.67 -16.99 11.76
CA ASP A 100 3.58 -17.22 12.90
C ASP A 100 3.99 -15.90 13.57
N GLY A 101 3.24 -15.59 14.62
CA GLY A 101 3.28 -14.34 15.36
C GLY A 101 4.68 -13.97 15.85
N LYS A 102 5.20 -12.89 15.29
CA LYS A 102 5.85 -11.75 15.97
C LYS A 102 6.32 -10.77 14.90
N ILE A 103 5.74 -9.57 14.87
CA ILE A 103 6.24 -8.45 14.10
C ILE A 103 7.03 -7.57 15.07
N VAL A 104 8.33 -7.42 14.83
CA VAL A 104 9.13 -6.32 15.40
C VAL A 104 9.63 -5.49 14.22
N ILE A 105 9.08 -4.29 14.07
CA ILE A 105 9.61 -3.28 13.14
C ILE A 105 10.60 -2.41 13.94
N PRO A 106 11.88 -2.27 13.53
CA PRO A 106 12.74 -1.27 14.13
C PRO A 106 12.18 0.12 13.83
N VAL A 107 11.75 0.80 14.88
CA VAL A 107 11.32 2.20 14.84
C VAL A 107 12.47 3.01 14.21
N ARG A 108 12.24 3.49 12.98
CA ARG A 108 13.10 4.51 12.36
C ARG A 108 13.14 5.66 13.37
N LYS A 109 14.32 6.17 13.76
CA LYS A 109 14.43 7.31 14.67
C LYS A 109 13.52 8.44 14.12
N GLN A 110 12.38 8.64 14.78
CA GLN A 110 11.33 9.57 14.36
C GLN A 110 11.60 10.89 15.07
N THR A 111 11.62 11.98 14.31
CA THR A 111 11.64 13.34 14.86
C THR A 111 10.28 13.65 15.50
N PRO A 112 10.23 14.52 16.53
CA PRO A 112 9.01 14.85 17.28
C PRO A 112 7.83 15.32 16.40
N GLU A 113 8.12 16.01 15.30
CA GLU A 113 7.14 16.54 14.33
C GLU A 113 6.27 15.44 13.70
N SER A 114 6.86 14.27 13.40
CA SER A 114 6.16 13.14 12.78
C SER A 114 5.22 12.36 13.72
N ILE A 115 5.22 12.67 15.02
CA ILE A 115 4.34 12.02 16.01
C ILE A 115 3.01 12.78 16.06
N THR A 116 3.05 14.12 16.08
CA THR A 116 1.87 14.97 16.14
C THR A 116 1.01 14.88 14.87
N GLU A 117 1.63 14.83 13.69
CA GLU A 117 0.93 14.65 12.42
C GLU A 117 0.19 13.31 12.37
N ARG A 118 0.80 12.22 12.86
CA ARG A 118 0.14 10.90 12.92
C ARG A 118 -1.01 10.86 13.92
N GLU A 119 -0.89 11.49 15.07
CA GLU A 119 -2.01 11.57 16.03
C GLU A 119 -3.19 12.36 15.45
N GLN A 120 -2.92 13.38 14.63
CA GLN A 120 -3.97 14.12 13.91
C GLN A 120 -4.60 13.26 12.81
N GLU A 121 -3.79 12.58 11.99
CA GLU A 121 -4.26 11.65 10.96
C GLU A 121 -5.10 10.50 11.55
N GLU A 122 -4.68 9.92 12.69
CA GLU A 122 -5.43 8.85 13.37
C GLU A 122 -6.78 9.34 13.92
N LYS A 123 -6.82 10.56 14.48
CA LYS A 123 -8.06 11.18 14.95
C LYS A 123 -9.01 11.51 13.81
N GLU A 124 -8.49 12.01 12.69
CA GLU A 124 -9.28 12.29 11.48
C GLU A 124 -9.86 10.99 10.89
N LEU A 125 -9.05 9.93 10.84
CA LEU A 125 -9.49 8.62 10.37
C LEU A 125 -10.56 8.00 11.28
N ASP A 126 -10.41 8.09 12.61
CA ASP A 126 -11.41 7.63 13.58
C ASP A 126 -12.75 8.38 13.44
N PHE A 127 -12.69 9.70 13.21
CA PHE A 127 -13.89 10.51 12.96
C PHE A 127 -14.63 10.07 11.69
N ILE A 128 -13.92 9.90 10.57
CA ILE A 128 -14.51 9.47 9.29
C ILE A 128 -15.16 8.09 9.45
N ASN A 129 -14.48 7.13 10.08
CA ASN A 129 -15.01 5.79 10.28
C ASN A 129 -16.27 5.78 11.16
N LYS A 130 -16.34 6.64 12.18
CA LYS A 130 -17.54 6.80 13.02
C LYS A 130 -18.69 7.43 12.23
N MET A 131 -18.41 8.45 11.42
CA MET A 131 -19.43 9.09 10.58
C MET A 131 -20.01 8.12 9.55
N ASP A 132 -19.18 7.35 8.86
CA ASP A 132 -19.62 6.34 7.90
C ASP A 132 -20.54 5.30 8.54
N LYS A 133 -20.12 4.74 9.69
CA LYS A 133 -20.93 3.76 10.46
C LYS A 133 -22.28 4.32 10.91
N LEU A 134 -22.36 5.61 11.23
CA LEU A 134 -23.61 6.26 11.60
C LEU A 134 -24.47 6.56 10.36
N GLY A 135 -23.85 7.03 9.28
CA GLY A 135 -24.50 7.29 7.99
C GLY A 135 -25.22 6.06 7.44
N MET A 136 -24.61 4.88 7.53
CA MET A 136 -25.21 3.61 7.12
C MET A 136 -26.49 3.24 7.89
N LYS A 137 -26.74 3.83 9.08
CA LYS A 137 -27.95 3.60 9.88
C LYS A 137 -29.06 4.60 9.57
N LEU A 138 -28.76 5.67 8.85
CA LEU A 138 -29.70 6.71 8.48
C LEU A 138 -30.25 6.45 7.07
N ASN A 139 -31.48 6.86 6.83
CA ASN A 139 -32.04 6.96 5.48
C ASN A 139 -31.62 8.29 4.83
N ASP A 140 -31.95 8.49 3.55
CA ASP A 140 -31.55 9.66 2.77
C ASP A 140 -31.85 10.99 3.49
N SER A 141 -33.09 11.17 3.98
CA SER A 141 -33.47 12.38 4.73
C SER A 141 -32.70 12.55 6.04
N GLY A 142 -32.32 11.45 6.71
CA GLY A 142 -31.50 11.48 7.92
C GLY A 142 -30.06 11.86 7.63
N GLN A 143 -29.50 11.39 6.51
CA GLN A 143 -28.16 11.78 6.06
C GLN A 143 -28.12 13.26 5.68
N ASP A 144 -29.12 13.77 4.95
CA ASP A 144 -29.24 15.19 4.62
C ASP A 144 -29.26 16.06 5.87
N LYS A 145 -30.03 15.64 6.88
CA LYS A 145 -30.07 16.34 8.17
C LYS A 145 -28.75 16.28 8.92
N ALA A 146 -28.04 15.15 8.89
CA ALA A 146 -26.73 15.03 9.51
C ALA A 146 -25.71 15.97 8.86
N ILE A 147 -25.73 16.10 7.54
CA ILE A 147 -24.88 17.03 6.79
C ILE A 147 -25.20 18.48 7.20
N GLU A 148 -26.48 18.85 7.23
CA GLU A 148 -26.92 20.19 7.67
C GLU A 148 -26.40 20.51 9.09
N GLN A 149 -26.46 19.56 10.02
CA GLN A 149 -25.92 19.76 11.37
C GLN A 149 -24.41 19.96 11.38
N VAL A 150 -23.66 19.17 10.60
CA VAL A 150 -22.20 19.34 10.48
C VAL A 150 -21.87 20.71 9.89
N GLU A 151 -22.60 21.17 8.87
CA GLU A 151 -22.44 22.52 8.31
C GLU A 151 -22.69 23.62 9.34
N LEU A 152 -23.70 23.47 10.21
CA LEU A 152 -23.96 24.43 11.27
C LEU A 152 -22.80 24.50 12.27
N LEU A 153 -22.19 23.37 12.63
CA LEU A 153 -21.02 23.33 13.51
C LEU A 153 -19.85 24.11 12.92
N THR A 154 -19.65 24.06 11.59
CA THR A 154 -18.57 24.83 10.93
C THR A 154 -18.74 26.35 11.05
N LYS A 155 -19.94 26.84 11.37
CA LYS A 155 -20.23 28.28 11.54
C LYS A 155 -20.00 28.78 12.96
N ILE A 156 -19.80 27.89 13.93
CA ILE A 156 -19.58 28.23 15.33
C ILE A 156 -18.07 28.38 15.57
N PRO A 157 -17.58 29.58 15.95
CA PRO A 157 -16.13 29.83 16.10
C PRO A 157 -15.40 28.87 17.04
N GLU A 158 -16.07 28.42 18.11
CA GLU A 158 -15.52 27.46 19.08
C GLU A 158 -15.19 26.09 18.47
N TYR A 159 -15.85 25.71 17.35
CA TYR A 159 -15.69 24.40 16.71
C TYR A 159 -14.89 24.46 15.41
N GLN A 160 -14.38 25.64 15.04
CA GLN A 160 -13.49 25.78 13.89
C GLN A 160 -12.07 25.35 14.28
N LYS A 161 -11.36 24.72 13.34
CA LYS A 161 -9.92 24.50 13.50
C LYS A 161 -9.24 25.86 13.59
N ASP A 162 -8.29 26.01 14.52
CA ASP A 162 -7.48 27.22 14.62
C ASP A 162 -6.86 27.51 13.23
N LYS A 163 -7.03 28.75 12.76
CA LYS A 163 -6.38 29.21 11.54
C LYS A 163 -4.90 29.40 11.86
N GLU A 164 -4.09 28.37 11.59
CA GLU A 164 -2.62 28.51 11.48
C GLU A 164 -2.25 29.46 10.33
#